data_AF-A0A3N2RDD4-F1
#
_entry.id   AF-A0A3N2RDD4-F1
#
_cell.length_a   1.000
_cell.length_b   1.000
_cell.length_c   1.000
_cell.angle_alpha   90.00
_cell.angle_beta   90.00
_cell.angle_gamma   90.00
#
_symmetry.space_group_name_H-M   'P 1'
#
loop_
_entity.id
_entity.type
_entity.pdbx_description
1 polymer ?
#
loop_
_entity_poly.entity_id
_entity_poly.type
_entity_poly.pdbx_seq_one_letter_code
_entity_poly.pdbx_strand_id
1 'polypeptide(L)'
;MDALSLANELQASGDKADHVSAHICKGLIYEHGGEGLPADLDRAMQHYRQASLVLRDQTTFCDMARATMKKGPAYFEEGLKYLQEARSIQDGPEVDLGFAEYYKSRPEPDYPLARRYFARAARAGRFMGFFGYAEVSRRMGQNARALMVDALRLVLGPFIALLIGSKATGRF
;
A
#
# COMPACT_ATOMS: atom_id res chain seq x y z
N MET A 1 6.30 19.61 13.80
CA MET A 1 4.85 19.37 13.69
C MET A 1 4.66 17.87 13.78
N ASP A 2 3.86 17.40 14.73
CA ASP A 2 3.64 15.97 14.96
C ASP A 2 2.60 15.45 13.94
N ALA A 3 2.75 14.22 13.45
CA ALA A 3 1.81 13.64 12.49
C ALA A 3 0.39 13.57 13.07
N LEU A 4 0.27 13.35 14.39
CA LEU A 4 -1.01 13.38 15.10
C LEU A 4 -1.61 14.79 15.16
N SER A 5 -0.80 15.84 15.30
CA SER A 5 -1.31 17.21 15.35
C SER A 5 -1.94 17.60 14.01
N LEU A 6 -1.27 17.27 12.89
CA LEU A 6 -1.81 17.50 11.55
C LEU A 6 -3.12 16.73 11.32
N ALA A 7 -3.19 15.47 11.76
CA ALA A 7 -4.42 14.68 11.61
C ALA A 7 -5.58 15.22 12.48
N ASN A 8 -5.29 15.83 13.63
CA ASN A 8 -6.30 16.49 14.46
C ASN A 8 -6.80 17.79 13.83
N GLU A 9 -5.91 18.57 13.19
CA GLU A 9 -6.30 19.78 12.45
C GLU A 9 -7.23 19.45 11.27
N LEU A 10 -6.90 18.41 10.49
CA LEU A 10 -7.78 17.92 9.42
C LEU A 10 -9.15 17.49 9.94
N GLN A 11 -9.20 16.85 11.11
CA GLN A 11 -10.47 16.46 11.71
C GLN A 11 -11.28 17.65 12.22
N ALA A 12 -10.63 18.75 12.60
CA ALA A 12 -11.31 19.98 13.03
C ALA A 12 -11.83 20.82 11.84
N SER A 13 -11.43 20.50 10.61
CA SER A 13 -11.95 21.13 9.40
C SER A 13 -13.46 20.89 9.23
N GLY A 14 -14.13 21.77 8.49
CA GLY A 14 -15.55 21.59 8.12
C GLY A 14 -15.75 20.68 6.91
N ASP A 15 -14.67 20.29 6.21
CA ASP A 15 -14.75 19.48 5.00
C ASP A 15 -14.77 17.97 5.33
N LYS A 16 -15.72 17.25 4.71
CA LYS A 16 -15.81 15.79 4.80
C LYS A 16 -14.56 15.10 4.23
N ALA A 17 -13.94 15.66 3.19
CA ALA A 17 -12.72 15.12 2.61
C ALA A 17 -11.54 15.17 3.59
N ASP A 18 -11.45 16.24 4.38
CA ASP A 18 -10.45 16.39 5.43
C ASP A 18 -10.69 15.39 6.57
N HIS A 19 -11.96 15.10 6.90
CA HIS A 19 -12.30 14.09 7.90
C HIS A 19 -11.88 12.68 7.48
N VAL A 20 -12.10 12.32 6.22
CA VAL A 20 -11.61 11.04 5.65
C VAL A 20 -10.09 10.98 5.74
N SER A 21 -9.42 12.04 5.30
CA SER A 21 -7.96 12.13 5.32
C SER A 21 -7.40 12.04 6.74
N ALA A 22 -8.04 12.68 7.71
CA ALA A 22 -7.69 12.59 9.12
C ALA A 22 -7.75 11.15 9.64
N HIS A 23 -8.82 10.43 9.31
CA HIS A 23 -8.97 9.03 9.70
C HIS A 23 -7.92 8.13 9.04
N ILE A 24 -7.63 8.32 7.74
CA ILE A 24 -6.58 7.56 7.06
C ILE A 24 -5.21 7.85 7.69
N CYS A 25 -4.88 9.12 7.94
CA CYS A 25 -3.63 9.52 8.59
C CYS A 25 -3.49 8.90 9.99
N LYS A 26 -4.53 8.95 10.82
CA LYS A 26 -4.52 8.31 12.14
C LYS A 26 -4.37 6.80 12.03
N GLY A 27 -5.05 6.18 11.07
CA GLY A 27 -4.90 4.76 10.75
C GLY A 27 -3.44 4.40 10.50
N LEU A 28 -2.76 5.14 9.63
CA LEU A 28 -1.35 4.94 9.30
C LEU A 28 -0.43 5.16 10.51
N ILE A 29 -0.67 6.22 11.29
CA ILE A 29 0.13 6.53 12.49
C ILE A 29 0.06 5.39 13.50
N TYR A 30 -1.15 4.91 13.83
CA TYR A 30 -1.29 3.79 14.76
C TYR A 30 -0.80 2.47 14.16
N GLU A 31 -0.89 2.27 12.84
CA GLU A 31 -0.43 1.04 12.21
C GLU A 31 1.10 0.89 12.25
N HIS A 32 1.82 1.99 12.11
CA HIS A 32 3.28 2.01 12.08
C HIS A 32 3.92 2.34 13.43
N GLY A 33 3.18 3.06 14.29
CA GLY A 33 3.75 3.67 15.48
C GLY A 33 4.77 4.77 15.13
N GLY A 34 5.47 5.25 16.15
CA GLY A 34 6.49 6.29 16.04
C GLY A 34 7.24 6.44 17.36
N GLU A 35 8.11 7.44 17.42
CA GLU A 35 8.83 7.78 18.65
C GLU A 35 7.83 8.11 19.77
N GLY A 36 7.83 7.33 20.85
CA GLY A 36 6.88 7.48 21.96
C GLY A 36 5.46 6.95 21.71
N LEU A 37 5.18 6.38 20.53
CA LEU A 37 3.86 5.82 20.17
C LEU A 37 4.00 4.39 19.64
N PRO A 38 3.70 3.34 20.44
CA PRO A 38 3.74 1.98 19.95
C PRO A 38 2.67 1.74 18.87
N ALA A 39 2.95 0.82 17.96
CA ALA A 39 1.98 0.40 16.96
C ALA A 39 0.76 -0.27 17.64
N ASP A 40 -0.43 0.11 17.21
CA ASP A 40 -1.73 -0.39 17.68
C ASP A 40 -2.62 -0.67 16.46
N LEU A 41 -2.61 -1.92 16.00
CA LEU A 41 -3.33 -2.35 14.80
C LEU A 41 -4.85 -2.33 14.99
N ASP A 42 -5.35 -2.41 16.22
CA ASP A 42 -6.78 -2.34 16.50
C ASP A 42 -7.27 -0.90 16.38
N ARG A 43 -6.53 0.08 16.93
CA ARG A 43 -6.81 1.51 16.70
C ARG A 43 -6.67 1.90 15.24
N ALA A 44 -5.65 1.39 14.56
CA ALA A 44 -5.49 1.61 13.12
C ALA A 44 -6.74 1.17 12.35
N MET A 45 -7.22 -0.04 12.62
CA MET A 45 -8.42 -0.59 12.01
C MET A 45 -9.69 0.20 12.36
N GLN A 46 -9.82 0.73 13.59
CA GLN A 46 -10.95 1.59 13.95
C GLN A 46 -11.00 2.83 13.07
N HIS A 47 -9.86 3.49 12.85
CA HIS A 47 -9.81 4.69 12.02
C HIS A 47 -10.03 4.39 10.54
N TYR A 48 -9.46 3.32 9.99
CA TYR A 48 -9.76 2.93 8.60
C TYR A 48 -11.25 2.60 8.41
N ARG A 49 -11.89 1.95 9.39
CA ARG A 49 -13.35 1.74 9.35
C ARG A 49 -14.11 3.06 9.35
N GLN A 50 -13.73 4.02 10.19
CA GLN A 50 -14.35 5.36 10.20
C GLN A 50 -14.20 6.06 8.84
N ALA A 51 -13.03 6.00 8.21
CA ALA A 51 -12.83 6.52 6.85
C ALA A 51 -13.77 5.84 5.85
N SER A 52 -13.87 4.50 5.90
CA SER A 52 -14.70 3.72 4.97
C SER A 52 -16.21 4.00 5.08
N LEU A 53 -16.68 4.47 6.25
CA LEU A 53 -18.08 4.87 6.46
C LEU A 53 -18.41 6.21 5.79
N VAL A 54 -17.42 7.08 5.62
CA VAL A 54 -17.59 8.40 4.98
C VAL A 54 -17.33 8.29 3.48
N LEU A 55 -16.26 7.60 3.08
CA LEU A 55 -15.89 7.36 1.70
C LEU A 55 -15.50 5.90 1.51
N ARG A 56 -16.31 5.18 0.74
CA ARG A 56 -16.04 3.79 0.37
C ARG A 56 -15.13 3.74 -0.86
N ASP A 57 -13.82 3.72 -0.65
CA ASP A 57 -12.82 3.66 -1.72
C ASP A 57 -11.95 2.39 -1.66
N GLN A 58 -11.36 2.00 -2.79
CA GLN A 58 -10.49 0.81 -2.84
C GLN A 58 -9.29 0.93 -1.89
N THR A 59 -8.76 2.14 -1.69
CA THR A 59 -7.50 2.38 -0.96
C THR A 59 -7.68 2.09 0.52
N THR A 60 -8.77 2.57 1.12
CA THR A 60 -9.07 2.31 2.53
C THR A 60 -9.20 0.81 2.78
N PHE A 61 -9.82 0.05 1.88
CA PHE A 61 -9.90 -1.41 2.02
C PHE A 61 -8.54 -2.10 1.82
N CYS A 62 -7.67 -1.61 0.94
CA CYS A 62 -6.29 -2.08 0.84
C CYS A 62 -5.51 -1.82 2.14
N ASP A 63 -5.70 -0.67 2.78
CA ASP A 63 -5.09 -0.34 4.08
C ASP A 63 -5.62 -1.23 5.21
N MET A 64 -6.93 -1.48 5.24
CA MET A 64 -7.55 -2.42 6.17
C MET A 64 -7.00 -3.84 5.98
N ALA A 65 -6.84 -4.30 4.74
CA ALA A 65 -6.24 -5.60 4.45
C ALA A 65 -4.81 -5.68 4.99
N ARG A 66 -4.00 -4.66 4.72
CA ARG A 66 -2.60 -4.57 5.16
C ARG A 66 -2.47 -4.57 6.68
N ALA A 67 -3.23 -3.73 7.37
CA ALA A 67 -3.22 -3.66 8.84
C ALA A 67 -3.71 -4.96 9.47
N THR A 68 -4.73 -5.59 8.88
CA THR A 68 -5.25 -6.90 9.33
C THR A 68 -4.20 -8.00 9.17
N MET A 69 -3.53 -8.08 8.02
CA MET A 69 -2.46 -9.07 7.81
C MET A 69 -1.27 -8.89 8.78
N LYS A 70 -0.95 -7.65 9.15
CA LYS A 70 0.11 -7.36 10.15
C LYS A 70 -0.19 -7.92 11.55
N LYS A 71 -1.46 -8.20 11.89
CA LYS A 71 -1.83 -8.82 13.18
C LYS A 71 -1.36 -10.27 13.30
N GLY A 72 -1.04 -10.90 12.18
CA GLY A 72 -0.42 -12.22 12.12
C GLY A 72 -1.18 -13.24 11.27
N PRO A 73 -0.66 -14.48 11.21
CA PRO A 73 -1.16 -15.56 10.34
C PRO A 73 -2.67 -15.81 10.40
N ALA A 74 -3.25 -15.72 11.61
CA ALA A 74 -4.68 -15.99 11.83
C ALA A 74 -5.62 -15.01 11.12
N TYR A 75 -5.12 -13.82 10.74
CA TYR A 75 -5.93 -12.75 10.18
C TYR A 75 -5.82 -12.64 8.65
N PHE A 76 -5.06 -13.51 7.98
CA PHE A 76 -4.90 -13.46 6.52
C PHE A 76 -6.22 -13.66 5.78
N GLU A 77 -7.08 -14.58 6.23
CA GLU A 77 -8.40 -14.78 5.62
C GLU A 77 -9.30 -13.54 5.75
N GLU A 78 -9.21 -12.81 6.85
CA GLU A 78 -9.91 -11.53 6.99
C GLU A 78 -9.30 -10.45 6.07
N GLY A 79 -7.96 -10.38 6.00
CA GLY A 79 -7.25 -9.49 5.08
C GLY A 79 -7.64 -9.72 3.62
N LEU A 80 -7.81 -10.99 3.21
CA LEU A 80 -8.24 -11.35 1.86
C LEU A 80 -9.65 -10.81 1.55
N LYS A 81 -10.57 -10.85 2.51
CA LYS A 81 -11.92 -10.29 2.33
C LYS A 81 -11.88 -8.80 2.03
N TYR A 82 -11.04 -8.04 2.74
CA TYR A 82 -10.87 -6.61 2.45
C TYR A 82 -10.24 -6.37 1.07
N LEU A 83 -9.31 -7.21 0.60
CA LEU A 83 -8.77 -7.10 -0.76
C LEU A 83 -9.81 -7.41 -1.85
N GLN A 84 -10.67 -8.41 -1.61
CA GLN A 84 -11.77 -8.74 -2.50
C GLN A 84 -12.79 -7.61 -2.56
N GLU A 85 -13.10 -7.01 -1.41
CA GLU A 85 -13.95 -5.82 -1.31
C GLU A 85 -13.34 -4.64 -2.08
N ALA A 86 -12.06 -4.34 -1.88
CA ALA A 86 -11.34 -3.32 -2.64
C ALA A 86 -11.45 -3.53 -4.15
N ARG A 87 -11.22 -4.77 -4.62
CA ARG A 87 -11.36 -5.15 -6.03
C ARG A 87 -12.79 -4.96 -6.55
N SER A 88 -13.80 -5.22 -5.73
CA SER A 88 -15.20 -5.07 -6.12
C SER A 88 -15.60 -3.61 -6.34
N ILE A 89 -14.94 -2.68 -5.65
CA ILE A 89 -15.12 -1.24 -5.84
C ILE A 89 -14.40 -0.81 -7.11
N GLN A 90 -13.12 -1.15 -7.23
CA GLN A 90 -12.30 -0.84 -8.40
C GLN A 90 -11.13 -1.82 -8.48
N ASP A 91 -10.96 -2.51 -9.60
CA ASP A 91 -9.73 -3.28 -9.87
C ASP A 91 -8.69 -2.31 -10.43
N GLY A 92 -7.52 -2.28 -9.80
CA GLY A 92 -6.49 -1.32 -10.10
C GLY A 92 -5.15 -1.74 -9.54
N PRO A 93 -4.09 -0.98 -9.83
CA PRO A 93 -2.75 -1.45 -9.52
C PRO A 93 -2.42 -1.39 -8.01
N GLU A 94 -3.19 -0.64 -7.21
CA GLU A 94 -3.10 -0.71 -5.74
C GLU A 94 -3.68 -2.02 -5.18
N VAL A 95 -4.83 -2.43 -5.71
CA VAL A 95 -5.44 -3.74 -5.39
C VAL A 95 -4.49 -4.86 -5.80
N ASP A 96 -3.83 -4.75 -6.96
CA ASP A 96 -2.79 -5.69 -7.37
C ASP A 96 -1.63 -5.80 -6.40
N LEU A 97 -1.13 -4.66 -5.89
CA LEU A 97 -0.09 -4.68 -4.87
C LEU A 97 -0.58 -5.36 -3.59
N GLY A 98 -1.83 -5.08 -3.17
CA GLY A 98 -2.44 -5.73 -2.01
C GLY A 98 -2.51 -7.26 -2.16
N PHE A 99 -3.00 -7.76 -3.29
CA PHE A 99 -3.00 -9.20 -3.58
C PHE A 99 -1.60 -9.78 -3.69
N ALA A 100 -0.65 -9.05 -4.29
CA ALA A 100 0.74 -9.49 -4.38
C ALA A 100 1.36 -9.67 -2.99
N GLU A 101 1.18 -8.71 -2.10
CA GLU A 101 1.65 -8.76 -0.71
C GLU A 101 0.96 -9.87 0.09
N TYR A 102 -0.35 -10.09 -0.11
CA TYR A 102 -1.09 -11.20 0.50
C TYR A 102 -0.48 -12.56 0.10
N TYR A 103 -0.34 -12.84 -1.20
CA TYR A 103 0.19 -14.13 -1.66
C TYR A 103 1.67 -14.31 -1.33
N LYS A 104 2.43 -13.22 -1.19
CA LYS A 104 3.84 -13.24 -0.76
C LYS A 104 3.99 -13.57 0.73
N SER A 105 3.08 -13.06 1.57
CA SER A 105 3.28 -13.01 3.03
C SER A 105 2.42 -13.99 3.82
N ARG A 106 1.43 -14.64 3.19
CA ARG A 106 0.59 -15.64 3.84
C ARG A 106 1.40 -16.85 4.33
N PRO A 107 0.87 -17.65 5.29
CA PRO A 107 1.61 -18.75 5.92
C PRO A 107 2.22 -19.76 4.94
N GLU A 108 1.52 -20.01 3.84
CA GLU A 108 2.01 -20.81 2.70
C GLU A 108 2.12 -19.92 1.46
N PRO A 109 3.25 -19.21 1.26
CA PRO A 109 3.39 -18.25 0.17
C PRO A 109 3.16 -18.86 -1.21
N ASP A 110 2.38 -18.18 -2.05
CA ASP A 110 2.28 -18.47 -3.48
C ASP A 110 3.09 -17.43 -4.25
N TYR A 111 4.40 -17.66 -4.32
CA TYR A 111 5.32 -16.80 -5.04
C TYR A 111 5.01 -16.68 -6.55
N PRO A 112 4.64 -17.76 -7.28
CA PRO A 112 4.19 -17.63 -8.66
C PRO A 112 3.03 -16.63 -8.84
N LEU A 113 2.02 -16.69 -7.98
CA LEU A 113 0.86 -15.82 -8.05
C LEU A 113 1.17 -14.39 -7.58
N ALA A 114 1.91 -14.24 -6.48
CA ALA A 114 2.39 -12.94 -6.00
C ALA A 114 3.18 -12.20 -7.09
N ARG A 115 4.09 -12.90 -7.77
CA ARG A 115 4.89 -12.36 -8.88
C ARG A 115 4.00 -11.89 -10.04
N ARG A 116 2.92 -12.60 -10.37
CA ARG A 116 1.97 -12.19 -11.42
C ARG A 116 1.27 -10.89 -11.05
N TYR A 117 0.83 -10.74 -9.81
CA TYR A 117 0.21 -9.50 -9.33
C TYR A 117 1.20 -8.33 -9.29
N PHE A 118 2.43 -8.53 -8.81
CA PHE A 118 3.47 -7.51 -8.89
C PHE A 118 3.78 -7.09 -10.32
N ALA A 119 3.83 -8.02 -11.27
CA ALA A 119 4.00 -7.71 -12.69
C ALA A 119 2.80 -6.93 -13.27
N ARG A 120 1.58 -7.17 -12.79
CA ARG A 120 0.38 -6.43 -13.21
C ARG A 120 0.44 -5.00 -12.69
N ALA A 121 0.74 -4.80 -11.41
CA ALA A 121 0.95 -3.50 -10.80
C ALA A 121 2.07 -2.69 -11.49
N ALA A 122 3.22 -3.34 -11.76
CA ALA A 122 4.36 -2.69 -12.42
C ALA A 122 4.03 -2.21 -13.84
N ARG A 123 3.35 -3.05 -14.64
CA ARG A 123 2.93 -2.68 -16.01
C ARG A 123 1.89 -1.56 -16.02
N ALA A 124 1.07 -1.47 -14.99
CA ALA A 124 0.12 -0.38 -14.80
C ALA A 124 0.76 0.90 -14.19
N GLY A 125 2.09 0.96 -14.09
CA GLY A 125 2.82 2.15 -13.66
C GLY A 125 3.05 2.27 -12.16
N ARG A 126 2.65 1.29 -11.34
CA ARG A 126 2.99 1.28 -9.91
C ARG A 126 4.40 0.77 -9.72
N PHE A 127 5.32 1.70 -9.49
CA PHE A 127 6.75 1.43 -9.39
C PHE A 127 7.11 0.39 -8.31
N MET A 128 6.36 0.36 -7.20
CA MET A 128 6.50 -0.65 -6.14
C MET A 128 6.36 -2.09 -6.66
N GLY A 129 5.60 -2.30 -7.75
CA GLY A 129 5.47 -3.60 -8.40
C GLY A 129 6.81 -4.17 -8.89
N PHE A 130 7.75 -3.34 -9.34
CA PHE A 130 9.07 -3.81 -9.76
C PHE A 130 9.87 -4.40 -8.60
N PHE A 131 9.83 -3.76 -7.42
CA PHE A 131 10.53 -4.23 -6.23
C PHE A 131 9.98 -5.58 -5.75
N GLY A 132 8.65 -5.69 -5.61
CA GLY A 132 8.03 -6.95 -5.20
C GLY A 132 8.24 -8.06 -6.23
N TYR A 133 8.20 -7.75 -7.53
CA TYR A 133 8.50 -8.72 -8.58
C TYR A 133 9.93 -9.26 -8.45
N ALA A 134 10.93 -8.38 -8.28
CA ALA A 134 12.33 -8.77 -8.14
C ALA A 134 12.55 -9.57 -6.85
N GLU A 135 11.97 -9.12 -5.73
CA GLU A 135 12.03 -9.82 -4.44
C GLU A 135 11.51 -11.26 -4.56
N VAL A 136 10.28 -11.42 -5.04
CA VAL A 136 9.66 -12.75 -5.20
C VAL A 136 10.41 -13.60 -6.22
N SER A 137 10.94 -13.00 -7.29
CA SER A 137 11.76 -13.72 -8.27
C SER A 137 13.03 -14.30 -7.64
N ARG A 138 13.70 -13.58 -6.73
CA ARG A 138 14.86 -14.13 -6.00
C ARG A 138 14.45 -15.27 -5.07
N ARG A 139 13.32 -15.14 -4.35
CA ARG A 139 12.80 -16.21 -3.49
C ARG A 139 12.47 -17.49 -4.27
N MET A 140 12.12 -17.37 -5.55
CA MET A 140 11.89 -18.48 -6.47
C MET A 140 13.18 -19.01 -7.15
N GLY A 141 14.36 -18.49 -6.82
CA GLY A 141 15.62 -18.84 -7.49
C GLY A 141 15.80 -18.24 -8.89
N GLN A 142 14.92 -17.34 -9.33
CA GLN A 142 14.94 -16.71 -10.65
C GLN A 142 15.85 -15.47 -10.67
N ASN A 143 17.11 -15.64 -10.24
CA ASN A 143 18.05 -14.54 -10.02
C ASN A 143 18.32 -13.71 -11.28
N ALA A 144 18.40 -14.34 -12.45
CA ALA A 144 18.58 -13.63 -13.72
C ALA A 144 17.42 -12.67 -14.02
N ARG A 145 16.17 -13.08 -13.75
CA ARG A 145 14.99 -12.22 -13.92
C ARG A 145 14.98 -11.08 -12.92
N ALA A 146 15.32 -11.35 -11.67
CA ALA A 146 15.42 -10.31 -10.65
C ALA A 146 16.47 -9.26 -11.05
N LEU A 147 17.66 -9.70 -11.45
CA LEU A 147 18.76 -8.82 -11.84
C LEU A 147 18.42 -7.98 -13.09
N MET A 148 17.72 -8.57 -14.07
CA MET A 148 17.24 -7.83 -15.24
C MET A 148 16.28 -6.70 -14.85
N VAL A 149 15.33 -6.97 -13.95
CA VAL A 149 14.41 -5.95 -13.44
C VAL A 149 15.14 -4.91 -12.60
N ASP A 150 16.13 -5.32 -11.81
CA ASP A 150 16.97 -4.40 -11.03
C ASP A 150 17.80 -3.48 -11.93
N ALA A 151 18.32 -3.99 -13.04
CA ALA A 151 19.04 -3.20 -14.03
C ALA A 151 18.09 -2.23 -14.73
N LEU A 152 16.91 -2.69 -15.14
CA LEU A 152 15.89 -1.86 -15.79
C LEU A 152 15.50 -0.65 -14.93
N ARG A 153 15.23 -0.86 -13.63
CA ARG A 153 14.89 0.24 -12.71
C ARG A 153 16.06 1.20 -12.49
N LEU A 154 17.30 0.74 -12.54
CA LEU A 154 18.49 1.57 -12.33
C LEU A 154 18.76 2.45 -13.57
N VAL A 155 18.54 1.89 -14.76
CA VAL A 155 18.62 2.64 -16.03
C VAL A 155 17.46 3.62 -16.16
N LEU A 156 16.21 3.20 -15.90
CA LEU A 156 15.03 4.05 -16.05
C LEU A 156 14.83 5.06 -14.92
N GLY A 157 15.34 4.77 -13.72
CA GLY A 157 15.14 5.59 -12.52
C GLY A 157 15.53 7.06 -12.72
N PRO A 158 16.73 7.38 -13.24
CA PRO A 158 17.14 8.75 -13.54
C PRO A 158 16.22 9.47 -14.54
N PHE A 159 15.73 8.78 -15.56
CA PHE A 159 14.81 9.38 -16.56
C PHE A 159 13.43 9.67 -15.96
N ILE A 160 12.92 8.76 -15.12
CA ILE A 160 11.67 8.98 -14.39
C ILE A 160 11.83 10.18 -13.44
N ALA A 161 12.96 10.26 -12.72
CA ALA A 161 13.25 11.39 -11.83
C ALA A 161 13.33 12.72 -12.59
N LEU A 162 13.93 12.75 -13.78
CA LEU A 162 13.97 13.93 -14.66
C LEU A 162 12.58 14.34 -15.17
N LEU A 163 11.73 13.38 -15.53
CA LEU A 163 10.35 13.65 -15.96
C LEU A 163 9.47 14.19 -14.83
N ILE A 164 9.71 13.76 -13.59
CA ILE A 164 9.01 14.29 -12.41
C ILE A 164 9.58 15.66 -12.01
N GLY A 165 10.91 15.82 -12.03
CA GLY A 165 11.60 17.08 -11.68
C GLY A 165 11.33 18.23 -12.65
N SER A 166 11.20 17.95 -13.94
CA SER A 166 10.84 18.95 -14.96
C SER A 166 9.39 19.43 -14.85
N LYS A 167 8.46 18.56 -14.43
CA LYS A 167 7.09 18.97 -14.09
C LYS A 167 7.00 19.81 -12.82
N ALA A 168 7.93 19.65 -11.88
CA ALA A 168 7.98 20.45 -10.66
C ALA A 168 8.56 21.86 -10.88
N THR A 169 9.36 22.08 -11.93
CA THR A 169 9.98 23.37 -12.27
C THR A 169 9.16 24.22 -13.25
N GLY A 170 8.10 23.66 -13.85
CA GLY A 170 7.21 24.35 -14.81
C GLY A 170 6.08 25.20 -14.19
N ARG A 171 6.19 25.60 -12.92
CA ARG A 171 5.28 26.58 -12.29
C ARG A 171 6.12 27.73 -11.72
N PHE A 172 6.33 28.74 -12.54
CA PHE A 172 6.59 30.12 -12.15
C PHE A 172 5.65 31.01 -12.94
#